data_AF-A0A967CWK0-F1
#
_entry.id   AF-A0A967CWK0-F1
#
_cell.length_a   1.000
_cell.length_b   1.000
_cell.length_c   1.000
_cell.angle_alpha   90.00
_cell.angle_beta   90.00
_cell.angle_gamma   90.00
#
_symmetry.space_group_name_H-M   'P 1'
#
loop_
_entity.id
_entity.type
_entity.pdbx_description
1 polymer ?
#
loop_
_entity_poly.entity_id
_entity_poly.type
_entity_poly.pdbx_seq_one_letter_code
_entity_poly.pdbx_strand_id
1 'polypeptide(L)'
;MPDITAANADVATPELMKSISAAFNSRDVDRIVDCFTDDATFWLARGPEPVGRTLRGKAEIRRTLADRFKVIPDMRWDHKEYIYAGNRAISVWTVRGKGADGEDLNYQGCDIYTFRGGKHLLENRRAEGPPLMTLDLVIRGGTVVDGSGKDRFTADVGIAGGRIVEIGRISTVADRTIDADGLIVSPGFIDGHTHMDAQVAWDPLGTCSCWHGVTSVIMSNCGFALAPCKPEDRDWYARCLSAVEDIPTAAMAAGIDWTWETFPEYLATVERLPKAINYGMYIGHSALRMYVMGKRALTEKASEDDMSRMAAAVKEALRVGAMGFSSSRASTHVTPDNTPVASRIAGWEEIDRIVAAMAELHAGIFQVGPDIGSGALHRAFLERLRKVALDYKRPIMFGVLAVRPGHDPLDQRHLLVEVLLAVRRSAGVAPDPRPADCRAETTAGRSGGSARPGGSRSRHEAARQGGAGGGSCHDRPAQTRLRQSVRHEGDRLERSDRGRACAQQWTASGRDHARPVVGQREPSLHPADSE
;
A
#
# COMPACT_ATOMS: atom_id res chain seq x y z
N MET A 1 -39.06 -39.80 -49.88
CA MET A 1 -39.03 -38.68 -48.92
C MET A 1 -38.83 -39.29 -47.54
N PRO A 2 -37.76 -38.95 -46.81
CA PRO A 2 -37.58 -39.45 -45.44
C PRO A 2 -38.61 -38.79 -44.52
N ASP A 3 -39.14 -39.59 -43.60
CA ASP A 3 -40.18 -39.32 -42.62
C ASP A 3 -39.81 -38.16 -41.66
N ILE A 4 -40.67 -37.14 -41.57
CA ILE A 4 -40.47 -35.87 -40.81
C ILE A 4 -41.09 -35.95 -39.39
N THR A 5 -41.46 -37.13 -38.88
CA THR A 5 -42.30 -37.20 -37.65
C THR A 5 -41.60 -37.63 -36.36
N ALA A 6 -40.30 -37.90 -36.34
CA ALA A 6 -39.54 -37.98 -35.09
C ALA A 6 -39.02 -36.58 -34.73
N ALA A 7 -39.77 -35.86 -33.88
CA ALA A 7 -39.28 -34.63 -33.25
C ALA A 7 -37.92 -34.95 -32.62
N ASN A 8 -36.86 -34.36 -33.17
CA ASN A 8 -35.51 -34.62 -32.74
C ASN A 8 -35.42 -34.15 -31.27
N ALA A 9 -35.41 -35.10 -30.33
CA ALA A 9 -35.59 -34.84 -28.90
C ALA A 9 -34.50 -33.92 -28.31
N ASP A 10 -33.44 -33.69 -29.06
CA ASP A 10 -32.37 -32.78 -28.70
C ASP A 10 -32.62 -31.34 -29.15
N VAL A 11 -33.64 -31.04 -29.96
CA VAL A 11 -33.90 -29.67 -30.45
C VAL A 11 -34.65 -28.86 -29.40
N ALA A 12 -34.18 -27.62 -29.17
CA ALA A 12 -34.87 -26.69 -28.30
C ALA A 12 -36.15 -26.18 -28.97
N THR A 13 -37.30 -26.41 -28.35
CA THR A 13 -38.61 -25.96 -28.86
C THR A 13 -39.26 -24.92 -27.94
N PRO A 14 -40.16 -24.07 -28.47
CA PRO A 14 -40.94 -23.14 -27.65
C PRO A 14 -41.77 -23.83 -26.56
N GLU A 15 -42.33 -25.01 -26.84
CA GLU A 15 -43.13 -25.79 -25.90
C GLU A 15 -42.26 -26.28 -24.74
N LEU A 16 -41.06 -26.77 -25.05
CA LEU A 16 -40.08 -27.19 -24.06
C LEU A 16 -39.70 -26.01 -23.15
N MET A 17 -39.32 -24.87 -23.73
CA MET A 17 -38.95 -23.67 -22.96
C MET A 17 -40.08 -23.13 -22.08
N LYS A 18 -41.32 -23.16 -22.57
CA LYS A 18 -42.51 -22.79 -21.76
C LYS A 18 -42.71 -23.75 -20.59
N SER A 19 -42.54 -25.06 -20.81
CA SER A 19 -42.69 -26.07 -19.76
C SER A 19 -41.66 -25.91 -18.64
N ILE A 20 -40.42 -25.63 -18.99
CA ILE A 20 -39.31 -25.36 -18.07
C ILE A 20 -39.57 -24.10 -17.26
N SER A 21 -39.96 -23.02 -17.93
CA SER A 21 -40.25 -21.74 -17.28
C SER A 21 -41.42 -21.86 -16.30
N ALA A 22 -42.43 -22.66 -16.66
CA ALA A 22 -43.53 -23.00 -15.76
C ALA A 22 -43.07 -23.84 -14.56
N ALA A 23 -42.12 -24.77 -14.75
CA ALA A 23 -41.51 -25.51 -13.65
C ALA A 23 -40.78 -24.57 -12.68
N PHE A 24 -39.91 -23.69 -13.17
CA PHE A 24 -39.19 -22.71 -12.33
C PHE A 24 -40.15 -21.78 -11.58
N ASN A 25 -41.16 -21.23 -12.26
CA ASN A 25 -42.15 -20.33 -11.62
C ASN A 25 -43.11 -21.05 -10.66
N SER A 26 -43.27 -22.37 -10.77
CA SER A 26 -44.00 -23.16 -9.78
C SER A 26 -43.27 -23.25 -8.44
N ARG A 27 -41.94 -23.03 -8.43
CA ARG A 27 -41.05 -23.17 -7.26
C ARG A 27 -41.07 -24.59 -6.65
N ASP A 28 -41.59 -25.56 -7.40
CA ASP A 28 -41.53 -26.98 -7.07
C ASP A 28 -40.17 -27.53 -7.50
N VAL A 29 -39.33 -27.85 -6.51
CA VAL A 29 -37.96 -28.31 -6.73
C VAL A 29 -37.93 -29.67 -7.41
N ASP A 30 -38.92 -30.55 -7.18
CA ASP A 30 -39.00 -31.84 -7.85
C ASP A 30 -39.28 -31.64 -9.33
N ARG A 31 -40.29 -30.81 -9.64
CA ARG A 31 -40.65 -30.47 -11.01
C ARG A 31 -39.52 -29.78 -11.79
N ILE A 32 -38.74 -28.90 -11.14
CA ILE A 32 -37.60 -28.24 -11.78
C ILE A 32 -36.48 -29.24 -12.05
N VAL A 33 -36.13 -30.07 -11.08
CA VAL A 33 -35.03 -31.04 -11.21
C VAL A 33 -35.32 -32.10 -12.26
N ASP A 34 -36.59 -32.43 -12.50
CA ASP A 34 -37.01 -33.36 -13.55
C ASP A 34 -36.71 -32.86 -14.97
N CYS A 35 -36.60 -31.54 -15.15
CA CYS A 35 -36.17 -30.92 -16.39
C CYS A 35 -34.68 -31.13 -16.69
N PHE A 36 -33.85 -31.57 -15.73
CA PHE A 36 -32.40 -31.78 -15.93
C PHE A 36 -32.07 -33.24 -16.29
N THR A 37 -30.97 -33.45 -17.03
CA THR A 37 -30.33 -34.77 -17.13
C THR A 37 -29.65 -35.13 -15.80
N ASP A 38 -29.36 -36.42 -15.58
CA ASP A 38 -28.77 -36.86 -14.30
C ASP A 38 -27.34 -36.32 -14.10
N ASP A 39 -26.62 -36.11 -15.20
CA ASP A 39 -25.26 -35.56 -15.29
C ASP A 39 -25.23 -34.04 -15.56
N ALA A 40 -26.37 -33.34 -15.42
CA ALA A 40 -26.46 -31.95 -15.80
C ALA A 40 -25.51 -31.05 -15.02
N THR A 41 -24.99 -30.01 -15.67
CA THR A 41 -24.23 -28.94 -15.00
C THR A 41 -25.05 -27.66 -15.02
N PHE A 42 -25.22 -27.03 -13.86
CA PHE A 42 -25.95 -25.77 -13.71
C PHE A 42 -25.03 -24.69 -13.14
N TRP A 43 -24.82 -23.62 -13.91
CA TRP A 43 -24.03 -22.46 -13.50
C TRP A 43 -24.95 -21.34 -13.02
N LEU A 44 -24.85 -21.04 -11.74
CA LEU A 44 -25.53 -19.91 -11.12
C LEU A 44 -24.69 -18.65 -11.28
N ALA A 45 -25.32 -17.56 -11.70
CA ALA A 45 -24.70 -16.22 -11.79
C ALA A 45 -24.11 -15.71 -10.46
N ARG A 46 -24.52 -16.28 -9.31
CA ARG A 46 -24.04 -15.90 -7.99
C ARG A 46 -23.42 -17.10 -7.27
N GLY A 47 -22.31 -16.85 -6.60
CA GLY A 47 -21.57 -17.83 -5.83
C GLY A 47 -20.30 -17.24 -5.24
N PRO A 48 -19.55 -18.03 -4.46
CA PRO A 48 -18.31 -17.60 -3.83
C PRO A 48 -17.16 -17.41 -4.83
N GLU A 49 -17.27 -17.98 -6.04
CA GLU A 49 -16.23 -17.86 -7.07
C GLU A 49 -16.48 -16.64 -7.96
N PRO A 50 -15.43 -16.06 -8.58
CA PRO A 50 -15.56 -14.96 -9.54
C PRO A 50 -16.49 -15.24 -10.73
N VAL A 51 -16.72 -16.52 -11.03
CA VAL A 51 -17.61 -16.99 -12.12
C VAL A 51 -19.00 -17.40 -11.63
N GLY A 52 -19.32 -17.20 -10.35
CA GLY A 52 -20.56 -17.64 -9.73
C GLY A 52 -20.42 -18.98 -9.00
N ARG A 53 -21.42 -19.87 -9.10
CA ARG A 53 -21.36 -21.23 -8.51
C ARG A 53 -21.69 -22.27 -9.56
N THR A 54 -20.89 -23.34 -9.61
CA THR A 54 -21.16 -24.51 -10.46
C THR A 54 -21.78 -25.62 -9.63
N LEU A 55 -22.92 -26.14 -10.08
CA LEU A 55 -23.59 -27.30 -9.50
C LEU A 55 -23.55 -28.47 -10.49
N ARG A 56 -23.29 -29.68 -10.01
CA ARG A 56 -23.20 -30.88 -10.85
C ARG A 56 -24.15 -31.97 -10.37
N GLY A 57 -25.01 -32.41 -11.29
CA GLY A 57 -26.01 -33.44 -11.07
C GLY A 57 -27.22 -32.97 -10.28
N LYS A 58 -28.30 -33.76 -10.38
CA LYS A 58 -29.62 -33.43 -9.81
C LYS A 58 -29.63 -33.21 -8.31
N ALA A 59 -28.82 -33.96 -7.55
CA ALA A 59 -28.80 -33.87 -6.09
C ALA A 59 -28.31 -32.49 -5.60
N GLU A 60 -27.27 -31.95 -6.23
CA GLU A 60 -26.71 -30.64 -5.86
C GLU A 60 -27.62 -29.49 -6.30
N ILE A 61 -28.20 -29.61 -7.49
CA ILE A 61 -29.20 -28.67 -8.02
C ILE A 61 -30.42 -28.62 -7.10
N ARG A 62 -30.95 -29.79 -6.71
CA ARG A 62 -32.09 -29.93 -5.79
C ARG A 62 -31.85 -29.20 -4.48
N ARG A 63 -30.73 -29.52 -3.80
CA ARG A 63 -30.40 -28.91 -2.49
C ARG A 63 -30.33 -27.39 -2.61
N THR A 64 -29.62 -26.89 -3.62
CA THR A 64 -29.37 -25.45 -3.79
C THR A 64 -30.66 -24.69 -4.12
N LEU A 65 -31.52 -25.22 -4.98
CA LEU A 65 -32.81 -24.61 -5.29
C LEU A 65 -33.76 -24.63 -4.09
N ALA A 66 -33.81 -25.73 -3.34
CA ALA A 66 -34.62 -25.82 -2.14
C ALA A 66 -34.24 -24.76 -1.11
N ASP A 67 -32.95 -24.56 -0.85
CA ASP A 67 -32.49 -23.51 0.06
C ASP A 67 -32.80 -22.11 -0.48
N ARG A 68 -32.68 -21.90 -1.80
CA ARG A 68 -33.00 -20.62 -2.42
C ARG A 68 -34.47 -20.23 -2.26
N PHE A 69 -35.40 -21.17 -2.46
CA PHE A 69 -36.83 -20.90 -2.33
C PHE A 69 -37.30 -20.78 -0.87
N LYS A 70 -36.56 -21.30 0.11
CA LYS A 70 -36.80 -20.97 1.53
C LYS A 70 -36.50 -19.50 1.82
N VAL A 71 -35.44 -18.95 1.21
CA VAL A 71 -35.02 -17.56 1.41
C VAL A 71 -35.90 -16.58 0.64
N ILE A 72 -36.35 -16.94 -0.58
CA ILE A 72 -37.15 -16.08 -1.46
C ILE A 72 -38.37 -16.87 -1.96
N PRO A 73 -39.44 -16.99 -1.15
CA PRO A 73 -40.57 -17.87 -1.44
C PRO A 73 -41.46 -17.38 -2.59
N ASP A 74 -41.43 -16.09 -2.91
CA ASP A 74 -42.19 -15.47 -3.99
C ASP A 74 -41.36 -15.26 -5.28
N MET A 75 -40.18 -15.88 -5.36
CA MET A 75 -39.28 -15.72 -6.50
C MET A 75 -39.92 -16.20 -7.81
N ARG A 76 -39.91 -15.35 -8.84
CA ARG A 76 -40.46 -15.62 -10.18
C ARG A 76 -39.63 -14.98 -11.28
N TRP A 77 -39.76 -15.52 -12.48
CA TRP A 77 -39.10 -15.04 -13.69
C TRP A 77 -40.14 -14.63 -14.72
N ASP A 78 -40.07 -13.36 -15.13
CA ASP A 78 -40.86 -12.79 -16.22
C ASP A 78 -40.03 -12.89 -17.51
N HIS A 79 -40.21 -13.99 -18.25
CA HIS A 79 -39.49 -14.22 -19.52
C HIS A 79 -39.97 -13.27 -20.62
N LYS A 80 -39.02 -12.61 -21.28
CA LYS A 80 -39.23 -11.58 -22.31
C LYS A 80 -39.01 -12.11 -23.72
N GLU A 81 -37.98 -12.92 -23.90
CA GLU A 81 -37.56 -13.38 -25.21
C GLU A 81 -36.96 -14.79 -25.11
N TYR A 82 -37.13 -15.57 -26.18
CA TYR A 82 -36.42 -16.84 -26.37
C TYR A 82 -35.77 -16.86 -27.74
N ILE A 83 -34.51 -17.27 -27.80
CA ILE A 83 -33.73 -17.46 -29.03
C ILE A 83 -33.35 -18.93 -29.11
N TYR A 84 -33.52 -19.56 -30.27
CA TYR A 84 -33.31 -21.00 -30.47
C TYR A 84 -32.24 -21.26 -31.53
N ALA A 85 -31.36 -22.22 -31.28
CA ALA A 85 -30.33 -22.65 -32.23
C ALA A 85 -30.02 -24.14 -32.03
N GLY A 86 -30.67 -25.01 -32.83
CA GLY A 86 -30.50 -26.46 -32.73
C GLY A 86 -30.87 -26.98 -31.35
N ASN A 87 -29.92 -27.60 -30.65
CA ASN A 87 -30.09 -28.08 -29.28
C ASN A 87 -29.83 -27.04 -28.19
N ARG A 88 -29.72 -25.76 -28.56
CA ARG A 88 -29.51 -24.66 -27.62
C ARG A 88 -30.67 -23.69 -27.64
N ALA A 89 -30.93 -23.08 -26.48
CA ALA A 89 -31.80 -21.92 -26.37
C ALA A 89 -31.19 -20.87 -25.46
N ILE A 90 -31.58 -19.61 -25.65
CA ILE A 90 -31.36 -18.53 -24.71
C ILE A 90 -32.73 -18.05 -24.28
N SER A 91 -32.95 -17.90 -22.97
CA SER A 91 -34.13 -17.21 -22.45
C SER A 91 -33.70 -15.92 -21.79
N VAL A 92 -34.27 -14.79 -22.19
CA VAL A 92 -34.07 -13.48 -21.53
C VAL A 92 -35.26 -13.24 -20.61
N TRP A 93 -35.00 -12.83 -19.36
CA TRP A 93 -36.03 -12.69 -18.33
C TRP A 93 -35.73 -11.55 -17.36
N THR A 94 -36.73 -11.19 -16.55
CA THR A 94 -36.56 -10.37 -15.35
C THR A 94 -36.94 -11.19 -14.12
N VAL A 95 -36.04 -11.33 -13.14
CA VAL A 95 -36.37 -12.01 -11.88
C VAL A 95 -36.99 -11.03 -10.90
N ARG A 96 -38.03 -11.49 -10.20
CA ARG A 96 -38.73 -10.76 -9.14
C ARG A 96 -38.89 -11.61 -7.89
N GLY A 97 -38.99 -10.97 -6.73
CA GLY A 97 -39.26 -11.59 -5.44
C GLY A 97 -38.80 -10.69 -4.29
N LYS A 98 -39.08 -11.07 -3.06
CA LYS A 98 -38.61 -10.36 -1.85
C LYS A 98 -37.55 -11.17 -1.12
N GLY A 99 -36.37 -10.57 -0.95
CA GLY A 99 -35.29 -11.14 -0.17
C GLY A 99 -35.61 -11.22 1.33
N ALA A 100 -34.79 -11.93 2.10
CA ALA A 100 -34.96 -12.08 3.54
C ALA A 100 -34.99 -10.74 4.31
N ASP A 101 -34.31 -9.71 3.78
CA ASP A 101 -34.23 -8.36 4.37
C ASP A 101 -35.33 -7.41 3.84
N GLY A 102 -36.30 -7.92 3.07
CA GLY A 102 -37.40 -7.15 2.49
C GLY A 102 -37.09 -6.44 1.17
N GLU A 103 -35.86 -6.57 0.67
CA GLU A 103 -35.41 -6.01 -0.62
C GLU A 103 -36.17 -6.59 -1.81
N ASP A 104 -36.57 -5.73 -2.76
CA ASP A 104 -37.18 -6.13 -4.02
C ASP A 104 -36.13 -6.58 -5.05
N LEU A 105 -36.19 -7.84 -5.45
CA LEU A 105 -35.41 -8.33 -6.59
C LEU A 105 -36.05 -7.80 -7.88
N ASN A 106 -35.26 -7.15 -8.73
CA ASN A 106 -35.69 -6.69 -10.06
C ASN A 106 -34.49 -6.62 -11.02
N TYR A 107 -33.98 -7.79 -11.40
CA TYR A 107 -32.79 -7.89 -12.27
C TYR A 107 -33.16 -8.53 -13.60
N GLN A 108 -32.63 -7.98 -14.68
CA GLN A 108 -32.70 -8.64 -15.97
C GLN A 108 -31.62 -9.72 -16.05
N GLY A 109 -31.84 -10.75 -16.84
CA GLY A 109 -30.86 -11.77 -17.10
C GLY A 109 -31.21 -12.63 -18.29
N CYS A 110 -30.34 -13.56 -18.59
CA CYS A 110 -30.59 -14.64 -19.50
C CYS A 110 -30.08 -15.96 -18.95
N ASP A 111 -30.75 -17.05 -19.33
CA ASP A 111 -30.25 -18.41 -19.16
C ASP A 111 -29.91 -18.98 -20.54
N ILE A 112 -28.74 -19.60 -20.68
CA ILE A 112 -28.28 -20.27 -21.89
C ILE A 112 -28.37 -21.78 -21.65
N TYR A 113 -29.19 -22.44 -22.44
CA TYR A 113 -29.51 -23.86 -22.31
C TYR A 113 -28.81 -24.68 -23.41
N THR A 114 -28.38 -25.88 -23.04
CA THR A 114 -28.09 -26.98 -23.97
C THR A 114 -28.94 -28.17 -23.58
N PHE A 115 -29.65 -28.74 -24.57
CA PHE A 115 -30.58 -29.85 -24.38
C PHE A 115 -30.01 -31.17 -24.85
N ARG A 116 -30.42 -32.24 -24.16
CA ARG A 116 -30.24 -33.64 -24.55
C ARG A 116 -31.44 -34.45 -24.08
N GLY A 117 -32.11 -35.16 -24.99
CA GLY A 117 -33.30 -35.96 -24.70
C GLY A 117 -34.45 -35.18 -24.07
N GLY A 118 -34.67 -33.94 -24.51
CA GLY A 118 -35.72 -33.04 -24.00
C GLY A 118 -35.44 -32.47 -22.62
N LYS A 119 -34.21 -32.58 -22.11
CA LYS A 119 -33.80 -32.14 -20.77
C LYS A 119 -32.56 -31.24 -20.80
N HIS A 120 -32.39 -30.43 -19.77
CA HIS A 120 -31.22 -29.59 -19.55
C HIS A 120 -29.98 -30.44 -19.29
N LEU A 121 -28.98 -30.32 -20.15
CA LEU A 121 -27.65 -30.85 -19.92
C LEU A 121 -26.72 -29.78 -19.34
N LEU A 122 -26.82 -28.55 -19.84
CA LEU A 122 -26.05 -27.40 -19.39
C LEU A 122 -26.94 -26.17 -19.35
N GLU A 123 -26.91 -25.45 -18.23
CA GLU A 123 -27.58 -24.16 -18.09
C GLU A 123 -26.62 -23.11 -17.54
N ASN A 124 -26.50 -21.98 -18.23
CA ASN A 124 -25.68 -20.83 -17.83
C ASN A 124 -26.54 -19.62 -17.54
N ARG A 125 -26.60 -19.18 -16.28
CA ARG A 125 -27.33 -17.98 -15.89
C ARG A 125 -26.42 -16.75 -15.94
N ARG A 126 -26.80 -15.72 -16.70
CA ARG A 126 -26.17 -14.39 -16.71
C ARG A 126 -27.22 -13.32 -16.40
N ALA A 127 -27.18 -12.73 -15.21
CA ALA A 127 -28.00 -11.54 -14.93
C ALA A 127 -27.30 -10.30 -15.50
N GLU A 128 -28.01 -9.47 -16.27
CA GLU A 128 -27.64 -8.07 -16.52
C GLU A 128 -28.38 -7.19 -15.52
N GLY A 129 -27.63 -6.90 -14.46
CA GLY A 129 -27.96 -6.08 -13.31
C GLY A 129 -26.78 -6.26 -12.37
N PRO A 130 -26.35 -5.23 -11.63
CA PRO A 130 -25.25 -5.43 -10.70
C PRO A 130 -25.59 -6.64 -9.82
N PRO A 131 -24.66 -7.59 -9.59
CA PRO A 131 -24.86 -8.56 -8.52
C PRO A 131 -25.26 -7.77 -7.27
N LEU A 132 -26.11 -8.33 -6.38
CA LEU A 132 -26.17 -7.77 -5.03
C LEU A 132 -24.73 -7.80 -4.56
N MET A 133 -24.11 -6.62 -4.54
CA MET A 133 -22.75 -6.48 -4.10
C MET A 133 -22.83 -6.81 -2.63
N THR A 134 -22.51 -8.04 -2.27
CA THR A 134 -22.16 -8.32 -0.89
C THR A 134 -20.74 -7.79 -0.77
N LEU A 135 -20.52 -6.92 0.19
CA LEU A 135 -19.19 -6.41 0.47
C LEU A 135 -18.42 -7.51 1.21
N ASP A 136 -17.14 -7.68 0.94
CA ASP A 136 -16.29 -8.55 1.76
C ASP A 136 -16.15 -7.97 3.17
N LEU A 137 -16.05 -6.64 3.24
CA LEU A 137 -15.85 -5.88 4.47
C LEU A 137 -16.52 -4.51 4.37
N VAL A 138 -17.17 -4.09 5.46
CA VAL A 138 -17.56 -2.71 5.69
C VAL A 138 -16.93 -2.20 6.99
N ILE A 139 -16.33 -1.01 6.94
CA ILE A 139 -15.85 -0.26 8.10
C ILE A 139 -16.88 0.84 8.37
N ARG A 140 -17.56 0.82 9.54
CA ARG A 140 -18.72 1.67 9.80
C ARG A 140 -18.43 2.82 10.75
N GLY A 141 -19.07 3.96 10.50
CA GLY A 141 -19.11 5.11 11.42
C GLY A 141 -17.77 5.83 11.61
N GLY A 142 -16.76 5.49 10.83
CA GLY A 142 -15.41 6.03 10.97
C GLY A 142 -15.29 7.49 10.55
N THR A 143 -14.30 8.19 11.12
CA THR A 143 -13.86 9.48 10.60
C THR A 143 -12.81 9.26 9.52
N VAL A 144 -13.21 9.41 8.25
CA VAL A 144 -12.38 9.17 7.08
C VAL A 144 -11.41 10.32 6.85
N VAL A 145 -10.13 9.98 6.70
CA VAL A 145 -9.05 10.86 6.21
C VAL A 145 -8.48 10.21 4.95
N ASP A 146 -8.95 10.65 3.78
CA ASP A 146 -8.72 9.96 2.50
C ASP A 146 -7.33 10.14 1.88
N GLY A 147 -6.46 10.94 2.52
CA GLY A 147 -5.10 11.24 2.04
C GLY A 147 -5.03 12.33 0.96
N SER A 148 -6.16 12.90 0.52
CA SER A 148 -6.20 13.98 -0.48
C SER A 148 -5.75 15.34 0.06
N GLY A 149 -5.62 15.48 1.38
CA GLY A 149 -5.35 16.74 2.07
C GLY A 149 -6.60 17.58 2.36
N LYS A 150 -7.79 17.10 2.00
CA LYS A 150 -9.08 17.71 2.37
C LYS A 150 -9.44 17.45 3.83
N ASP A 151 -10.45 18.16 4.32
CA ASP A 151 -11.01 17.96 5.65
C ASP A 151 -11.54 16.54 5.84
N ARG A 152 -11.40 16.03 7.06
CA ARG A 152 -11.93 14.73 7.47
C ARG A 152 -13.47 14.75 7.47
N PHE A 153 -14.10 13.60 7.21
CA PHE A 153 -15.56 13.46 7.21
C PHE A 153 -16.00 12.10 7.75
N THR A 154 -17.20 12.00 8.32
CA THR A 154 -17.76 10.74 8.81
C THR A 154 -18.37 9.94 7.66
N ALA A 155 -17.95 8.69 7.50
CA ALA A 155 -18.49 7.78 6.49
C ALA A 155 -18.18 6.32 6.82
N ASP A 156 -18.96 5.42 6.23
CA ASP A 156 -18.61 4.01 6.09
C ASP A 156 -17.70 3.82 4.85
N VAL A 157 -16.86 2.77 4.88
CA VAL A 157 -16.00 2.36 3.76
C VAL A 157 -16.29 0.91 3.42
N GLY A 158 -16.75 0.66 2.20
CA GLY A 158 -17.12 -0.66 1.68
C GLY A 158 -16.04 -1.23 0.75
N ILE A 159 -15.69 -2.49 0.98
CA ILE A 159 -14.62 -3.20 0.28
C ILE A 159 -15.18 -4.47 -0.35
N ALA A 160 -14.84 -4.71 -1.62
CA ALA A 160 -15.16 -5.93 -2.35
C ALA A 160 -14.04 -6.28 -3.34
N GLY A 161 -13.68 -7.56 -3.43
CA GLY A 161 -12.58 -8.05 -4.26
C GLY A 161 -11.24 -7.38 -3.94
N GLY A 162 -10.99 -7.05 -2.67
CA GLY A 162 -9.78 -6.36 -2.23
C GLY A 162 -9.67 -4.89 -2.67
N ARG A 163 -10.77 -4.27 -3.14
CA ARG A 163 -10.83 -2.86 -3.56
C ARG A 163 -11.86 -2.11 -2.75
N ILE A 164 -11.62 -0.83 -2.52
CA ILE A 164 -12.65 0.08 -2.01
C ILE A 164 -13.66 0.32 -3.14
N VAL A 165 -14.92 -0.01 -2.91
CA VAL A 165 -16.00 0.10 -3.92
C VAL A 165 -17.03 1.15 -3.56
N GLU A 166 -17.12 1.55 -2.29
CA GLU A 166 -18.09 2.54 -1.82
C GLU A 166 -17.52 3.31 -0.60
N ILE A 167 -17.75 4.62 -0.55
CA ILE A 167 -17.47 5.48 0.60
C ILE A 167 -18.68 6.37 0.82
N GLY A 168 -19.26 6.36 2.02
CA GLY A 168 -20.46 7.13 2.33
C GLY A 168 -21.33 6.41 3.34
N ARG A 169 -22.65 6.53 3.22
CA ARG A 169 -23.57 5.76 4.07
C ARG A 169 -23.91 4.45 3.35
N ILE A 170 -23.50 3.32 3.92
CA ILE A 170 -23.58 2.02 3.24
C ILE A 170 -24.66 1.16 3.87
N SER A 171 -25.76 0.93 3.14
CA SER A 171 -26.81 -0.03 3.52
C SER A 171 -26.54 -1.45 3.00
N THR A 172 -25.56 -1.59 2.12
CA THR A 172 -25.14 -2.85 1.52
C THR A 172 -24.67 -3.86 2.58
N VAL A 173 -25.11 -5.11 2.46
CA VAL A 173 -24.71 -6.21 3.37
C VAL A 173 -23.24 -6.55 3.14
N ALA A 174 -22.51 -6.81 4.22
CA ALA A 174 -21.11 -7.21 4.18
C ALA A 174 -20.88 -8.51 4.95
N ASP A 175 -19.95 -9.35 4.47
CA ASP A 175 -19.55 -10.60 5.15
C ASP A 175 -18.91 -10.30 6.51
N ARG A 176 -18.19 -9.18 6.60
CA ARG A 176 -17.56 -8.70 7.82
C ARG A 176 -17.84 -7.23 8.04
N THR A 177 -18.11 -6.85 9.29
CA THR A 177 -18.28 -5.45 9.70
C THR A 177 -17.25 -5.12 10.77
N ILE A 178 -16.60 -3.96 10.63
CA ILE A 178 -15.75 -3.34 11.65
C ILE A 178 -16.47 -2.08 12.12
N ASP A 179 -16.69 -1.95 13.42
CA ASP A 179 -17.15 -0.70 14.03
C ASP A 179 -15.95 0.23 14.26
N ALA A 180 -15.99 1.39 13.63
CA ALA A 180 -14.94 2.41 13.70
C ALA A 180 -15.46 3.73 14.31
N ASP A 181 -16.57 3.71 15.05
CA ASP A 181 -17.04 4.89 15.76
C ASP A 181 -15.95 5.43 16.70
N GLY A 182 -15.75 6.75 16.67
CA GLY A 182 -14.66 7.42 17.40
C GLY A 182 -13.24 7.14 16.88
N LEU A 183 -13.07 6.37 15.80
CA LEU A 183 -11.76 6.04 15.21
C LEU A 183 -11.53 6.75 13.86
N ILE A 184 -10.26 6.79 13.44
CA ILE A 184 -9.85 7.28 12.12
C ILE A 184 -9.77 6.11 11.15
N VAL A 185 -10.30 6.31 9.95
CA VAL A 185 -10.12 5.42 8.81
C VAL A 185 -9.29 6.16 7.76
N SER A 186 -8.09 5.66 7.47
CA SER A 186 -7.18 6.25 6.47
C SER A 186 -6.74 5.20 5.46
N PRO A 187 -6.17 5.61 4.31
CA PRO A 187 -5.28 4.73 3.56
C PRO A 187 -4.22 4.14 4.48
N GLY A 188 -3.84 2.89 4.23
CA GLY A 188 -2.68 2.30 4.90
C GLY A 188 -1.42 3.08 4.58
N PHE A 189 -0.51 3.19 5.54
CA PHE A 189 0.68 4.01 5.37
C PHE A 189 1.64 3.36 4.39
N ILE A 190 2.35 4.21 3.63
CA ILE A 190 3.40 3.80 2.71
C ILE A 190 4.73 4.22 3.33
N ASP A 191 5.52 3.24 3.75
CA ASP A 191 6.89 3.50 4.17
C ASP A 191 7.80 3.54 2.94
N GLY A 192 8.21 4.75 2.57
CA GLY A 192 9.04 4.97 1.40
C GLY A 192 10.52 4.62 1.58
N HIS A 193 10.96 4.22 2.79
CA HIS A 193 12.38 4.09 3.09
C HIS A 193 12.70 2.96 4.07
N THR A 194 12.72 1.74 3.57
CA THR A 194 13.04 0.55 4.36
C THR A 194 14.27 -0.19 3.85
N HIS A 195 14.79 -1.07 4.70
CA HIS A 195 15.86 -2.04 4.42
C HIS A 195 15.38 -3.48 4.69
N MET A 196 14.14 -3.77 4.29
CA MET A 196 13.49 -5.08 4.50
C MET A 196 13.91 -6.16 3.48
N ASP A 197 14.93 -5.88 2.68
CA ASP A 197 15.47 -6.75 1.64
C ASP A 197 15.71 -8.18 2.14
N ALA A 198 16.33 -8.29 3.31
CA ALA A 198 16.54 -9.58 3.96
C ALA A 198 15.26 -10.05 4.68
N GLN A 199 14.63 -9.16 5.44
CA GLN A 199 13.56 -9.49 6.36
C GLN A 199 12.32 -10.09 5.70
N VAL A 200 12.03 -9.71 4.46
CA VAL A 200 10.92 -10.29 3.68
C VAL A 200 11.01 -11.82 3.55
N ALA A 201 12.20 -12.41 3.72
CA ALA A 201 12.40 -13.85 3.62
C ALA A 201 11.89 -14.64 4.84
N TRP A 202 11.86 -14.05 6.04
CA TRP A 202 11.49 -14.75 7.28
C TRP A 202 10.31 -14.13 8.05
N ASP A 203 9.96 -12.87 7.79
CA ASP A 203 8.82 -12.20 8.43
C ASP A 203 7.71 -11.92 7.41
N PRO A 204 6.81 -12.90 7.16
CA PRO A 204 5.74 -12.74 6.18
C PRO A 204 4.72 -11.66 6.55
N LEU A 205 4.65 -11.27 7.83
CA LEU A 205 3.73 -10.22 8.26
C LEU A 205 4.34 -8.82 8.10
N GLY A 206 5.66 -8.70 7.98
CA GLY A 206 6.36 -7.42 8.02
C GLY A 206 6.11 -6.69 9.34
N THR A 207 6.24 -7.40 10.46
CA THR A 207 5.81 -6.97 11.81
C THR A 207 6.42 -5.65 12.26
N CYS A 208 7.66 -5.34 11.85
CA CYS A 208 8.32 -4.07 12.15
C CYS A 208 7.62 -2.85 11.52
N SER A 209 6.74 -3.06 10.54
CA SER A 209 6.05 -2.00 9.82
C SER A 209 4.53 -2.09 10.00
N CYS A 210 3.94 -3.29 9.85
CA CYS A 210 2.49 -3.42 9.81
C CYS A 210 1.81 -3.06 11.14
N TRP A 211 2.47 -3.26 12.29
CA TRP A 211 1.97 -2.84 13.60
C TRP A 211 1.84 -1.32 13.75
N HIS A 212 2.51 -0.56 12.89
CA HIS A 212 2.41 0.90 12.83
C HIS A 212 1.37 1.39 11.81
N GLY A 213 0.59 0.50 11.20
CA GLY A 213 -0.40 0.83 10.17
C GLY A 213 0.17 0.91 8.75
N VAL A 214 1.42 0.48 8.54
CA VAL A 214 2.05 0.41 7.21
C VAL A 214 1.50 -0.78 6.43
N THR A 215 1.03 -0.52 5.22
CA THR A 215 0.52 -1.57 4.30
C THR A 215 1.39 -1.74 3.07
N SER A 216 2.34 -0.83 2.84
CA SER A 216 3.26 -0.89 1.71
C SER A 216 4.62 -0.35 2.10
N VAL A 217 5.69 -1.03 1.69
CA VAL A 217 7.08 -0.61 1.92
C VAL A 217 7.84 -0.49 0.61
N ILE A 218 8.77 0.45 0.55
CA ILE A 218 9.78 0.54 -0.51
C ILE A 218 11.14 0.19 0.09
N MET A 219 11.75 -0.89 -0.38
CA MET A 219 13.02 -1.42 0.12
C MET A 219 14.18 -1.21 -0.85
N SER A 220 15.37 -1.71 -0.50
CA SER A 220 16.60 -1.54 -1.27
C SER A 220 17.05 -0.09 -1.36
N ASN A 221 16.88 0.69 -0.29
CA ASN A 221 17.25 2.10 -0.27
C ASN A 221 18.78 2.30 -0.14
N CYS A 222 19.24 3.52 -0.38
CA CYS A 222 20.61 3.95 -0.10
C CYS A 222 21.70 3.17 -0.84
N GLY A 223 21.33 2.48 -1.94
CA GLY A 223 22.23 1.61 -2.68
C GLY A 223 22.55 0.29 -1.98
N PHE A 224 21.97 0.03 -0.81
CA PHE A 224 22.08 -1.23 -0.09
C PHE A 224 20.92 -2.13 -0.48
N ALA A 225 21.25 -3.20 -1.20
CA ALA A 225 20.29 -4.19 -1.66
C ALA A 225 20.95 -5.56 -1.65
N LEU A 226 20.15 -6.62 -1.56
CA LEU A 226 20.61 -8.01 -1.70
C LEU A 226 20.78 -8.46 -3.16
N ALA A 227 20.31 -7.66 -4.12
CA ALA A 227 20.39 -7.99 -5.53
C ALA A 227 20.82 -6.77 -6.38
N PRO A 228 21.61 -6.99 -7.44
CA PRO A 228 22.22 -8.26 -7.84
C PRO A 228 23.39 -8.68 -6.93
N CYS A 229 23.63 -9.99 -6.78
CA CYS A 229 24.69 -10.55 -5.94
C CYS A 229 25.17 -11.90 -6.48
N LYS A 230 26.46 -12.01 -6.81
CA LYS A 230 27.07 -13.28 -7.23
C LYS A 230 27.15 -14.26 -6.07
N PRO A 231 27.08 -15.59 -6.32
CA PRO A 231 27.18 -16.60 -5.28
C PRO A 231 28.39 -16.45 -4.35
N GLU A 232 29.56 -16.14 -4.91
CA GLU A 232 30.82 -15.98 -4.17
C GLU A 232 30.87 -14.73 -3.27
N ASP A 233 29.98 -13.75 -3.48
CA ASP A 233 29.98 -12.48 -2.75
C ASP A 233 28.90 -12.42 -1.64
N ARG A 234 27.99 -13.39 -1.54
CA ARG A 234 26.81 -13.38 -0.63
C ARG A 234 27.18 -13.12 0.83
N ASP A 235 28.19 -13.82 1.34
CA ASP A 235 28.70 -13.67 2.70
C ASP A 235 29.22 -12.26 2.98
N TRP A 236 29.86 -11.65 1.98
CA TRP A 236 30.38 -10.30 2.09
C TRP A 236 29.25 -9.26 2.13
N TYR A 237 28.22 -9.42 1.31
CA TYR A 237 27.04 -8.56 1.35
C TYR A 237 26.26 -8.65 2.65
N ALA A 238 26.09 -9.86 3.19
CA ALA A 238 25.44 -10.06 4.47
C ALA A 238 26.21 -9.34 5.60
N ARG A 239 27.54 -9.33 5.56
CA ARG A 239 28.35 -8.54 6.52
C ARG A 239 28.20 -7.03 6.30
N CYS A 240 28.15 -6.55 5.05
CA CYS A 240 27.92 -5.14 4.76
C CYS A 240 26.57 -4.63 5.29
N LEU A 241 25.50 -5.40 5.10
CA LEU A 241 24.18 -5.08 5.65
C LEU A 241 24.18 -5.09 7.18
N SER A 242 24.89 -6.04 7.80
CA SER A 242 25.04 -6.05 9.26
C SER A 242 25.77 -4.81 9.79
N ALA A 243 26.78 -4.31 9.07
CA ALA A 243 27.54 -3.14 9.51
C ALA A 243 26.76 -1.81 9.46
N VAL A 244 25.78 -1.71 8.56
CA VAL A 244 25.05 -0.45 8.33
C VAL A 244 23.61 -0.49 8.84
N GLU A 245 22.92 -1.60 8.63
CA GLU A 245 21.49 -1.77 8.94
C GLU A 245 21.28 -2.58 10.24
N ASP A 246 22.37 -2.98 10.91
CA ASP A 246 22.35 -3.77 12.17
C ASP A 246 21.56 -5.08 12.07
N ILE A 247 21.44 -5.64 10.85
CA ILE A 247 20.80 -6.94 10.61
C ILE A 247 21.81 -8.05 10.92
N PRO A 248 21.55 -8.95 11.89
CA PRO A 248 22.52 -9.98 12.25
C PRO A 248 22.82 -10.92 11.08
N THR A 249 24.10 -11.13 10.76
CA THR A 249 24.51 -12.06 9.68
C THR A 249 23.96 -13.47 9.89
N ALA A 250 23.85 -13.95 11.14
CA ALA A 250 23.25 -15.23 11.46
C ALA A 250 21.76 -15.32 11.09
N ALA A 251 21.01 -14.22 11.27
CA ALA A 251 19.59 -14.16 10.88
C ALA A 251 19.46 -14.21 9.35
N MET A 252 20.33 -13.49 8.62
CA MET A 252 20.37 -13.56 7.16
C MET A 252 20.75 -14.95 6.66
N ALA A 253 21.76 -15.60 7.26
CA ALA A 253 22.17 -16.95 6.88
C ALA A 253 21.09 -18.01 7.14
N ALA A 254 20.29 -17.85 8.21
CA ALA A 254 19.22 -18.79 8.54
C ALA A 254 17.92 -18.52 7.76
N GLY A 255 17.62 -17.25 7.48
CA GLY A 255 16.34 -16.82 6.92
C GLY A 255 16.33 -16.64 5.40
N ILE A 256 17.48 -16.50 4.76
CA ILE A 256 17.58 -16.28 3.31
C ILE A 256 17.92 -17.59 2.60
N ASP A 257 16.99 -18.07 1.78
CA ASP A 257 17.26 -19.09 0.77
C ASP A 257 17.74 -18.43 -0.53
N TRP A 258 19.06 -18.44 -0.77
CA TRP A 258 19.70 -17.74 -1.87
C TRP A 258 19.48 -18.43 -3.23
N THR A 259 18.28 -18.24 -3.80
CA THR A 259 17.87 -18.81 -5.10
C THR A 259 17.99 -17.84 -6.27
N TRP A 260 18.72 -16.73 -6.10
CA TRP A 260 18.89 -15.68 -7.11
C TRP A 260 20.34 -15.22 -7.22
N GLU A 261 20.66 -14.60 -8.34
CA GLU A 261 21.88 -13.84 -8.59
C GLU A 261 21.56 -12.44 -9.12
N THR A 262 20.60 -12.32 -10.01
CA THR A 262 20.20 -11.06 -10.65
C THR A 262 19.03 -10.37 -9.93
N PHE A 263 18.80 -9.09 -10.24
CA PHE A 263 17.63 -8.38 -9.71
C PHE A 263 16.29 -8.99 -10.16
N PRO A 264 16.08 -9.35 -11.45
CA PRO A 264 14.84 -10.02 -11.87
C PRO A 264 14.55 -11.31 -11.10
N GLU A 265 15.56 -12.13 -10.84
CA GLU A 265 15.40 -13.37 -10.07
C GLU A 265 15.05 -13.09 -8.60
N TYR A 266 15.64 -12.06 -7.99
CA TYR A 266 15.29 -11.65 -6.63
C TYR A 266 13.85 -11.14 -6.55
N LEU A 267 13.42 -10.29 -7.50
CA LEU A 267 12.05 -9.81 -7.57
C LEU A 267 11.04 -10.96 -7.71
N ALA A 268 11.32 -11.93 -8.58
CA ALA A 268 10.51 -13.14 -8.74
C ALA A 268 10.49 -14.00 -7.47
N THR A 269 11.60 -14.03 -6.72
CA THR A 269 11.66 -14.71 -5.42
C THR A 269 10.74 -14.01 -4.40
N VAL A 270 10.82 -12.69 -4.27
CA VAL A 270 9.95 -11.89 -3.38
C VAL A 270 8.48 -12.00 -3.77
N GLU A 271 8.16 -12.08 -5.06
CA GLU A 271 6.79 -12.27 -5.54
C GLU A 271 6.16 -13.57 -5.03
N ARG A 272 6.95 -14.65 -4.92
CA ARG A 272 6.50 -15.96 -4.43
C ARG A 272 6.38 -16.04 -2.91
N LEU A 273 7.13 -15.22 -2.16
CA LEU A 273 7.11 -15.28 -0.70
C LEU A 273 5.73 -14.89 -0.15
N PRO A 274 5.26 -15.58 0.90
CA PRO A 274 4.05 -15.16 1.61
C PRO A 274 4.28 -13.79 2.24
N LYS A 275 3.37 -12.85 2.02
CA LYS A 275 3.48 -11.46 2.48
C LYS A 275 2.12 -10.87 2.81
N ALA A 276 2.03 -10.18 3.95
CA ALA A 276 0.81 -9.49 4.40
C ALA A 276 0.75 -8.02 3.92
N ILE A 277 1.90 -7.41 3.64
CA ILE A 277 2.02 -6.03 3.13
C ILE A 277 2.60 -6.02 1.72
N ASN A 278 2.45 -4.91 1.02
CA ASN A 278 3.00 -4.72 -0.32
C ASN A 278 4.48 -4.33 -0.26
N TYR A 279 5.26 -4.77 -1.25
CA TYR A 279 6.68 -4.46 -1.37
C TYR A 279 6.97 -3.87 -2.76
N GLY A 280 7.59 -2.70 -2.79
CA GLY A 280 8.31 -2.17 -3.95
C GLY A 280 9.80 -2.11 -3.64
N MET A 281 10.66 -2.13 -4.64
CA MET A 281 12.11 -2.13 -4.42
C MET A 281 12.88 -1.38 -5.50
N TYR A 282 13.99 -0.78 -5.12
CA TYR A 282 14.99 -0.23 -6.04
C TYR A 282 16.05 -1.28 -6.39
N ILE A 283 16.74 -1.11 -7.51
CA ILE A 283 18.04 -1.78 -7.70
C ILE A 283 19.13 -0.96 -6.98
N GLY A 284 19.89 -1.61 -6.09
CA GLY A 284 20.88 -0.96 -5.24
C GLY A 284 22.22 -0.72 -5.92
N HIS A 285 22.73 0.52 -5.86
CA HIS A 285 24.00 0.90 -6.50
C HIS A 285 25.23 0.17 -5.99
N SER A 286 25.38 -0.01 -4.67
CA SER A 286 26.55 -0.73 -4.14
C SER A 286 26.53 -2.19 -4.57
N ALA A 287 25.33 -2.81 -4.57
CA ALA A 287 25.12 -4.15 -5.10
C ALA A 287 25.48 -4.24 -6.58
N LEU A 288 24.95 -3.32 -7.38
CA LEU A 288 25.20 -3.26 -8.82
C LEU A 288 26.68 -3.07 -9.18
N ARG A 289 27.38 -2.14 -8.51
CA ARG A 289 28.82 -1.91 -8.74
C ARG A 289 29.64 -3.15 -8.43
N MET A 290 29.44 -3.74 -7.26
CA MET A 290 30.14 -4.96 -6.85
C MET A 290 29.84 -6.14 -7.79
N TYR A 291 28.60 -6.27 -8.28
CA TYR A 291 28.25 -7.30 -9.27
C TYR A 291 28.98 -7.14 -10.61
N VAL A 292 29.03 -5.92 -11.15
CA VAL A 292 29.66 -5.63 -12.45
C VAL A 292 31.18 -5.60 -12.36
N MET A 293 31.70 -4.97 -11.32
CA MET A 293 33.12 -4.67 -11.19
C MET A 293 33.88 -5.68 -10.31
N GLY A 294 33.21 -6.34 -9.38
CA GLY A 294 33.86 -7.10 -8.30
C GLY A 294 34.52 -6.17 -7.27
N LYS A 295 35.52 -6.69 -6.55
CA LYS A 295 36.17 -5.98 -5.43
C LYS A 295 36.76 -4.61 -5.78
N ARG A 296 37.15 -4.38 -7.03
CA ARG A 296 37.63 -3.05 -7.48
C ARG A 296 36.59 -1.94 -7.30
N ALA A 297 35.30 -2.27 -7.23
CA ALA A 297 34.24 -1.29 -6.94
C ALA A 297 34.44 -0.53 -5.62
N LEU A 298 35.19 -1.11 -4.66
CA LEU A 298 35.47 -0.54 -3.36
C LEU A 298 36.56 0.54 -3.38
N THR A 299 37.34 0.63 -4.45
CA THR A 299 38.50 1.53 -4.53
C THR A 299 38.60 2.32 -5.83
N GLU A 300 37.99 1.84 -6.91
CA GLU A 300 38.16 2.39 -8.25
C GLU A 300 36.87 3.00 -8.81
N LYS A 301 37.01 3.96 -9.72
CA LYS A 301 35.88 4.45 -10.52
C LYS A 301 35.50 3.42 -11.59
N ALA A 302 34.24 3.42 -11.99
CA ALA A 302 33.76 2.59 -13.08
C ALA A 302 34.41 3.01 -14.42
N SER A 303 34.76 2.05 -15.26
CA SER A 303 35.12 2.28 -16.66
C SER A 303 33.86 2.46 -17.54
N GLU A 304 34.05 2.87 -18.80
CA GLU A 304 32.94 2.96 -19.77
C GLU A 304 32.18 1.64 -19.96
N ASP A 305 32.89 0.51 -19.96
CA ASP A 305 32.27 -0.82 -20.05
C ASP A 305 31.43 -1.12 -18.80
N ASP A 306 31.96 -0.82 -17.62
CA ASP A 306 31.24 -1.01 -16.36
C ASP A 306 29.97 -0.19 -16.32
N MET A 307 30.06 1.10 -16.66
CA MET A 307 28.89 2.00 -16.68
C MET A 307 27.85 1.54 -17.70
N SER A 308 28.27 1.02 -18.84
CA SER A 308 27.37 0.47 -19.86
C SER A 308 26.66 -0.80 -19.37
N ARG A 309 27.38 -1.70 -18.69
CA ARG A 309 26.80 -2.91 -18.08
C ARG A 309 25.85 -2.58 -16.92
N MET A 310 26.21 -1.62 -16.07
CA MET A 310 25.33 -1.14 -14.99
C MET A 310 24.05 -0.52 -15.53
N ALA A 311 24.17 0.35 -16.55
CA ALA A 311 23.01 0.93 -17.23
C ALA A 311 22.09 -0.15 -17.84
N ALA A 312 22.66 -1.20 -18.44
CA ALA A 312 21.89 -2.31 -18.98
C ALA A 312 21.11 -3.07 -17.89
N ALA A 313 21.75 -3.38 -16.77
CA ALA A 313 21.13 -4.06 -15.63
C ALA A 313 19.99 -3.22 -15.00
N VAL A 314 20.16 -1.89 -14.89
CA VAL A 314 19.08 -1.00 -14.42
C VAL A 314 17.90 -0.98 -15.40
N LYS A 315 18.16 -0.96 -16.71
CA LYS A 315 17.09 -1.06 -17.72
C LYS A 315 16.33 -2.38 -17.62
N GLU A 316 17.04 -3.49 -17.40
CA GLU A 316 16.41 -4.80 -17.17
C GLU A 316 15.56 -4.80 -15.91
N ALA A 317 16.10 -4.33 -14.78
CA ALA A 317 15.38 -4.22 -13.51
C ALA A 317 14.09 -3.38 -13.65
N LEU A 318 14.16 -2.24 -14.34
CA LEU A 318 12.99 -1.41 -14.61
C LEU A 318 11.92 -2.13 -15.44
N ARG A 319 12.31 -2.93 -16.44
CA ARG A 319 11.36 -3.67 -17.29
C ARG A 319 10.58 -4.72 -16.53
N VAL A 320 11.18 -5.33 -15.51
CA VAL A 320 10.52 -6.35 -14.68
C VAL A 320 9.78 -5.77 -13.48
N GLY A 321 9.90 -4.47 -13.20
CA GLY A 321 9.08 -3.77 -12.19
C GLY A 321 9.85 -3.08 -11.05
N ALA A 322 11.17 -2.88 -11.17
CA ALA A 322 11.89 -2.06 -10.19
C ALA A 322 11.30 -0.65 -10.11
N MET A 323 11.19 -0.11 -8.90
CA MET A 323 10.74 1.26 -8.66
C MET A 323 11.73 2.31 -9.17
N GLY A 324 12.97 1.89 -9.46
CA GLY A 324 14.05 2.75 -9.89
C GLY A 324 15.40 2.27 -9.37
N PHE A 325 16.30 3.22 -9.12
CA PHE A 325 17.67 2.99 -8.72
C PHE A 325 17.97 3.77 -7.43
N SER A 326 18.65 3.13 -6.49
CA SER A 326 19.04 3.75 -5.22
C SER A 326 20.55 3.85 -5.08
N SER A 327 21.05 4.92 -4.47
CA SER A 327 22.48 5.14 -4.23
C SER A 327 22.71 5.79 -2.86
N SER A 328 23.95 5.83 -2.39
CA SER A 328 24.31 6.64 -1.24
C SER A 328 25.68 7.27 -1.37
N ARG A 329 25.76 8.49 -0.84
CA ARG A 329 27.01 9.21 -0.58
C ARG A 329 27.28 9.42 0.91
N ALA A 330 26.42 8.91 1.80
CA ALA A 330 26.46 9.19 3.22
C ALA A 330 27.75 8.69 3.87
N SER A 331 28.37 9.55 4.67
CA SER A 331 29.61 9.23 5.39
C SER A 331 29.50 8.04 6.35
N THR A 332 28.29 7.77 6.86
CA THR A 332 27.95 6.64 7.75
C THR A 332 27.83 5.31 7.00
N HIS A 333 27.75 5.33 5.67
CA HIS A 333 27.59 4.10 4.89
C HIS A 333 28.97 3.54 4.63
N VAL A 334 29.36 2.60 5.48
CA VAL A 334 30.68 1.98 5.51
C VAL A 334 30.57 0.46 5.45
N THR A 335 31.64 -0.17 5.02
CA THR A 335 31.82 -1.63 5.07
C THR A 335 32.16 -2.07 6.51
N PRO A 336 32.23 -3.38 6.79
CA PRO A 336 32.63 -3.91 8.10
C PRO A 336 34.03 -3.46 8.57
N ASP A 337 34.93 -3.16 7.65
CA ASP A 337 36.27 -2.62 7.89
C ASP A 337 36.31 -1.08 7.99
N ASN A 338 35.14 -0.43 8.11
CA ASN A 338 34.98 1.03 8.18
C ASN A 338 35.49 1.79 6.95
N THR A 339 35.57 1.14 5.78
CA THR A 339 35.87 1.80 4.51
C THR A 339 34.59 2.20 3.78
N PRO A 340 34.60 3.15 2.84
CA PRO A 340 33.40 3.55 2.13
C PRO A 340 32.79 2.39 1.32
N VAL A 341 31.47 2.27 1.34
CA VAL A 341 30.77 1.31 0.47
C VAL A 341 30.90 1.69 -1.00
N ALA A 342 30.74 0.72 -1.90
CA ALA A 342 30.99 0.87 -3.33
C ALA A 342 30.30 2.10 -3.96
N SER A 343 29.04 2.40 -3.62
CA SER A 343 28.34 3.57 -4.16
C SER A 343 29.01 4.91 -3.85
N ARG A 344 29.78 5.01 -2.76
CA ARG A 344 30.47 6.25 -2.36
C ARG A 344 31.72 6.54 -3.19
N ILE A 345 32.28 5.50 -3.82
CA ILE A 345 33.44 5.62 -4.72
C ILE A 345 33.01 6.18 -6.08
N ALA A 346 31.74 6.02 -6.44
CA ALA A 346 31.20 6.43 -7.72
C ALA A 346 31.32 7.94 -7.97
N GLY A 347 31.70 8.26 -9.21
CA GLY A 347 31.65 9.62 -9.75
C GLY A 347 30.23 10.03 -10.15
N TRP A 348 30.05 11.33 -10.40
CA TRP A 348 28.76 11.86 -10.85
C TRP A 348 28.40 11.45 -12.29
N GLU A 349 29.39 11.21 -13.14
CA GLU A 349 29.21 10.71 -14.51
C GLU A 349 28.54 9.34 -14.54
N GLU A 350 28.90 8.48 -13.60
CA GLU A 350 28.30 7.15 -13.46
C GLU A 350 26.81 7.24 -13.06
N ILE A 351 26.49 8.14 -12.12
CA ILE A 351 25.09 8.43 -11.76
C ILE A 351 24.33 8.98 -12.96
N ASP A 352 24.92 9.93 -13.70
CA ASP A 352 24.32 10.48 -14.92
C ASP A 352 24.03 9.38 -15.94
N ARG A 353 24.97 8.46 -16.17
CA ARG A 353 24.82 7.36 -17.13
C ARG A 353 23.68 6.41 -16.74
N ILE A 354 23.58 6.08 -15.46
CA ILE A 354 22.51 5.21 -14.94
C ILE A 354 21.15 5.91 -15.00
N VAL A 355 21.06 7.18 -14.58
CA VAL A 355 19.80 7.93 -14.61
C VAL A 355 19.36 8.23 -16.05
N ALA A 356 20.31 8.48 -16.97
CA ALA A 356 20.03 8.58 -18.40
C ALA A 356 19.39 7.30 -18.95
N ALA A 357 19.91 6.13 -18.54
CA ALA A 357 19.34 4.85 -18.93
C ALA A 357 17.90 4.65 -18.44
N MET A 358 17.56 5.16 -17.25
CA MET A 358 16.17 5.20 -16.76
C MET A 358 15.30 6.17 -17.60
N ALA A 359 15.86 7.32 -17.98
CA ALA A 359 15.17 8.32 -18.78
C ALA A 359 14.80 7.83 -20.18
N GLU A 360 15.65 7.01 -20.81
CA GLU A 360 15.35 6.34 -22.09
C GLU A 360 14.10 5.46 -22.01
N LEU A 361 13.82 4.86 -20.86
CA LEU A 361 12.62 4.04 -20.63
C LEU A 361 11.42 4.84 -20.11
N HIS A 362 11.62 6.13 -19.84
CA HIS A 362 10.64 6.98 -19.16
C HIS A 362 10.11 6.40 -17.85
N ALA A 363 10.91 5.58 -17.15
CA ALA A 363 10.54 4.87 -15.93
C ALA A 363 11.50 5.16 -14.77
N GLY A 364 11.07 4.82 -13.55
CA GLY A 364 11.91 4.80 -12.35
C GLY A 364 12.11 6.13 -11.62
N ILE A 365 12.38 6.01 -10.32
CA ILE A 365 12.76 7.08 -9.39
C ILE A 365 14.23 6.91 -9.01
N PHE A 366 15.00 8.00 -8.98
CA PHE A 366 16.36 7.97 -8.44
C PHE A 366 16.33 8.31 -6.95
N GLN A 367 16.64 7.32 -6.11
CA GLN A 367 16.74 7.49 -4.67
C GLN A 367 18.20 7.70 -4.25
N VAL A 368 18.48 8.65 -3.36
CA VAL A 368 19.84 8.86 -2.87
C VAL A 368 19.94 9.27 -1.40
N GLY A 369 20.84 8.62 -0.67
CA GLY A 369 21.29 9.04 0.66
C GLY A 369 22.30 10.19 0.60
N PRO A 370 22.14 11.27 1.40
CA PRO A 370 22.94 12.49 1.26
C PRO A 370 24.38 12.32 1.74
N ASP A 371 25.30 13.06 1.13
CA ASP A 371 26.73 13.07 1.48
C ASP A 371 26.99 13.77 2.84
N ILE A 372 26.50 15.01 2.98
CA ILE A 372 26.67 15.90 4.13
C ILE A 372 25.32 16.55 4.45
N GLY A 373 24.96 16.69 5.73
CA GLY A 373 23.66 17.23 6.15
C GLY A 373 23.54 18.75 6.31
N SER A 374 24.58 19.55 6.04
CA SER A 374 24.47 21.02 6.07
C SER A 374 25.64 21.72 5.37
N GLY A 375 25.50 23.04 5.15
CA GLY A 375 26.58 23.90 4.65
C GLY A 375 26.76 23.90 3.12
N ALA A 376 27.89 24.45 2.67
CA ALA A 376 28.16 24.68 1.25
C ALA A 376 28.21 23.38 0.41
N LEU A 377 28.80 22.32 0.95
CA LEU A 377 28.87 21.02 0.27
C LEU A 377 27.48 20.36 0.14
N HIS A 378 26.61 20.52 1.14
CA HIS A 378 25.23 20.06 1.05
C HIS A 378 24.45 20.81 -0.03
N ARG A 379 24.61 22.14 -0.12
CA ARG A 379 24.00 22.94 -1.21
C ARG A 379 24.51 22.50 -2.59
N ALA A 380 25.81 22.28 -2.74
CA ALA A 380 26.38 21.77 -3.99
C ALA A 380 25.82 20.38 -4.36
N PHE A 381 25.64 19.51 -3.37
CA PHE A 381 24.99 18.21 -3.56
C PHE A 381 23.54 18.35 -4.02
N LEU A 382 22.72 19.18 -3.36
CA LEU A 382 21.33 19.41 -3.77
C LEU A 382 21.23 20.05 -5.15
N GLU A 383 22.10 21.01 -5.48
CA GLU A 383 22.17 21.63 -6.81
C GLU A 383 22.53 20.59 -7.89
N ARG A 384 23.44 19.67 -7.56
CA ARG A 384 23.76 18.56 -8.45
C ARG A 384 22.57 17.62 -8.67
N LEU A 385 21.82 17.29 -7.62
CA LEU A 385 20.58 16.51 -7.75
C LEU A 385 19.51 17.25 -8.56
N ARG A 386 19.39 18.57 -8.40
CA ARG A 386 18.53 19.42 -9.23
C ARG A 386 18.88 19.28 -10.71
N LYS A 387 20.18 19.33 -11.04
CA LYS A 387 20.67 19.15 -12.41
C LYS A 387 20.32 17.76 -12.95
N VAL A 388 20.59 16.68 -12.20
CA VAL A 388 20.19 15.31 -12.60
C VAL A 388 18.69 15.23 -12.90
N ALA A 389 17.86 15.76 -12.00
CA ALA A 389 16.41 15.73 -12.14
C ALA A 389 15.93 16.45 -13.41
N LEU A 390 16.53 17.60 -13.73
CA LEU A 390 16.15 18.42 -14.89
C LEU A 390 16.68 17.86 -16.21
N ASP A 391 17.92 17.40 -16.24
CA ASP A 391 18.54 16.88 -17.46
C ASP A 391 17.84 15.59 -17.93
N TYR A 392 17.51 14.70 -16.99
CA TYR A 392 16.95 13.37 -17.29
C TYR A 392 15.45 13.25 -17.03
N LYS A 393 14.83 14.31 -16.50
CA LYS A 393 13.40 14.39 -16.21
C LYS A 393 12.91 13.19 -15.39
N ARG A 394 13.72 12.70 -14.45
CA ARG A 394 13.40 11.60 -13.54
C ARG A 394 13.13 12.15 -12.13
N PRO A 395 12.10 11.66 -11.41
CA PRO A 395 11.87 12.05 -10.03
C PRO A 395 13.04 11.65 -9.14
N ILE A 396 13.37 12.50 -8.16
CA ILE A 396 14.38 12.24 -7.12
C ILE A 396 13.67 12.02 -5.78
N MET A 397 14.02 10.93 -5.10
CA MET A 397 13.60 10.66 -3.72
C MET A 397 14.79 10.89 -2.78
N PHE A 398 14.61 11.76 -1.80
CA PHE A 398 15.59 12.02 -0.75
C PHE A 398 15.35 11.05 0.40
N GLY A 399 16.29 10.14 0.67
CA GLY A 399 16.10 9.11 1.70
C GLY A 399 15.90 9.70 3.09
N VAL A 400 16.81 10.58 3.52
CA VAL A 400 16.74 11.27 4.81
C VAL A 400 17.22 12.71 4.63
N LEU A 401 16.44 13.67 5.11
CA LEU A 401 16.87 15.07 5.25
C LEU A 401 17.30 15.29 6.70
N ALA A 402 18.61 15.20 6.94
CA ALA A 402 19.20 15.47 8.25
C ALA A 402 19.90 16.83 8.25
N VAL A 403 19.74 17.57 9.35
CA VAL A 403 20.39 18.86 9.58
C VAL A 403 21.28 18.71 10.81
N ARG A 404 22.51 19.23 10.75
CA ARG A 404 23.39 19.22 11.94
C ARG A 404 22.77 20.09 13.05
N PRO A 405 22.88 19.67 14.33
CA PRO A 405 22.50 20.52 15.45
C PRO A 405 23.11 21.93 15.33
N GLY A 406 22.30 22.97 15.57
CA GLY A 406 22.71 24.37 15.48
C GLY A 406 22.68 25.00 14.08
N HIS A 407 22.25 24.28 13.05
CA HIS A 407 21.92 24.87 11.74
C HIS A 407 20.41 24.98 11.58
N ASP A 408 19.93 26.01 10.88
CA ASP A 408 18.50 26.20 10.63
C ASP A 408 17.98 25.06 9.74
N PRO A 409 17.04 24.22 10.22
CA PRO A 409 16.43 23.19 9.40
C PRO A 409 15.59 23.75 8.23
N LEU A 410 15.21 25.02 8.27
CA LEU A 410 14.46 25.70 7.22
C LEU A 410 15.33 26.09 6.00
N ASP A 411 16.64 26.23 6.16
CA ASP A 411 17.56 26.51 5.03
C ASP A 411 17.53 25.39 3.97
N GLN A 412 17.22 24.15 4.38
CA GLN A 412 17.05 23.03 3.45
C GLN A 412 15.71 23.06 2.71
N ARG A 413 14.66 23.66 3.31
CA ARG A 413 13.32 23.70 2.70
C ARG A 413 13.29 24.56 1.44
N HIS A 414 14.05 25.66 1.39
CA HIS A 414 14.10 26.51 0.20
C HIS A 414 14.68 25.77 -1.01
N LEU A 415 15.77 25.03 -0.87
CA LEU A 415 16.30 24.22 -1.97
C LEU A 415 15.37 23.06 -2.34
N LEU A 416 14.73 22.39 -1.37
CA LEU A 416 13.78 21.33 -1.67
C LEU A 416 12.57 21.86 -2.44
N VAL A 417 12.05 23.03 -2.05
CA VAL A 417 10.98 23.75 -2.75
C VAL A 417 11.44 24.17 -4.15
N GLU A 418 12.66 24.68 -4.32
CA GLU A 418 13.18 25.03 -5.64
C GLU A 418 13.33 23.82 -6.56
N VAL A 419 13.86 22.70 -6.06
CA VAL A 419 13.95 21.43 -6.80
C VAL A 419 12.57 20.92 -7.16
N LEU A 420 11.63 20.87 -6.21
CA LEU A 420 10.25 20.43 -6.43
C LEU A 420 9.53 21.32 -7.44
N LEU A 421 9.70 22.65 -7.35
CA LEU A 421 9.12 23.60 -8.30
C LEU A 421 9.75 23.50 -9.68
N ALA A 422 11.06 23.24 -9.77
CA ALA A 422 11.75 23.04 -11.05
C ALA A 422 11.30 21.74 -11.73
N VAL A 423 11.19 20.65 -10.96
CA VAL A 423 10.69 19.35 -11.44
C VAL A 423 9.22 19.47 -11.87
N ARG A 424 8.35 20.07 -11.05
CA ARG A 424 6.92 20.28 -11.40
C ARG A 424 6.75 21.12 -12.67
N ARG A 425 7.53 22.18 -12.83
CA ARG A 425 7.55 23.01 -14.05
C ARG A 425 8.00 22.21 -15.27
N SER A 426 9.02 21.37 -15.13
CA SER A 426 9.51 20.52 -16.22
C SER A 426 8.54 19.36 -16.57
N ALA A 427 7.72 18.92 -15.62
CA ALA A 427 6.75 17.84 -15.77
C ALA A 427 5.35 18.31 -16.21
N GLY A 428 5.12 19.62 -16.40
CA GLY A 428 3.82 20.16 -16.80
C GLY A 428 2.72 20.05 -15.74
N VAL A 429 3.07 19.82 -14.47
CA VAL A 429 2.11 19.69 -13.38
C VAL A 429 1.77 21.08 -12.85
N ALA A 430 0.52 21.53 -13.05
CA ALA A 430 0.03 22.80 -12.54
C ALA A 430 0.14 22.86 -11.01
N PRO A 431 0.45 24.04 -10.41
CA PRO A 431 0.46 24.18 -8.97
C PRO A 431 -0.93 23.92 -8.40
N ASP A 432 -1.02 23.03 -7.41
CA ASP A 432 -2.18 22.90 -6.53
C ASP A 432 -2.41 24.23 -5.81
N PRO A 433 -3.59 24.88 -5.95
CA PRO A 433 -3.89 26.13 -5.26
C PRO A 433 -4.15 25.82 -3.78
N ARG A 434 -3.07 25.64 -3.00
CA ARG A 434 -3.20 25.74 -1.55
C ARG A 434 -3.61 27.18 -1.19
N PRO A 435 -4.49 27.38 -0.19
CA PRO A 435 -4.79 28.71 0.31
C PRO A 435 -3.49 29.36 0.79
N ALA A 436 -3.16 30.50 0.20
CA ALA A 436 -2.07 31.33 0.66
C ALA A 436 -2.49 31.97 1.98
N ASP A 437 -2.32 31.28 3.12
CA ASP A 437 -2.23 31.90 4.44
C ASP A 437 -1.74 30.88 5.48
N CYS A 438 -0.42 30.69 5.51
CA CYS A 438 0.30 30.27 6.70
C CYS A 438 1.53 31.17 6.80
N ARG A 439 1.30 32.46 7.03
CA ARG A 439 2.35 33.35 7.54
C ARG A 439 2.49 33.09 9.03
N ALA A 440 3.72 32.87 9.45
CA ALA A 440 4.13 32.84 10.84
C ALA A 440 3.61 34.08 11.57
N GLU A 441 2.76 33.89 12.58
CA GLU A 441 2.48 34.92 13.57
C GLU A 441 3.74 35.09 14.44
N THR A 442 4.60 36.02 14.03
CA THR A 442 5.52 36.68 14.95
C THR A 442 4.71 37.61 15.85
N THR A 443 4.90 37.43 17.14
CA THR A 443 4.37 38.24 18.24
C THR A 443 4.54 39.74 17.98
N ALA A 444 3.44 40.45 17.76
CA ALA A 444 3.35 41.90 17.95
C ALA A 444 1.94 42.24 18.46
N GLY A 445 1.89 43.04 19.53
CA GLY A 445 0.75 43.20 20.42
C GLY A 445 -0.57 43.61 19.77
N ARG A 446 -1.65 43.06 20.32
CA ARG A 446 -3.03 43.51 20.10
C ARG A 446 -3.28 44.81 20.86
N SER A 447 -3.47 45.90 20.13
CA SER A 447 -4.38 46.99 20.51
C SER A 447 -5.63 46.87 19.65
N GLY A 448 -6.80 46.77 20.29
CA GLY A 448 -8.07 46.39 19.66
C GLY A 448 -8.77 47.50 18.87
N GLY A 449 -9.99 47.18 18.44
CA GLY A 449 -10.94 48.15 17.91
C GLY A 449 -11.81 47.60 16.79
N SER A 450 -13.00 47.13 17.14
CA SER A 450 -14.09 46.83 16.21
C SER A 450 -14.63 48.09 15.53
N ALA A 451 -14.97 48.03 14.24
CA ALA A 451 -16.26 48.52 13.70
C ALA A 451 -16.39 48.28 12.18
N ARG A 452 -17.60 47.86 11.79
CA ARG A 452 -18.14 47.76 10.42
C ARG A 452 -18.26 49.15 9.76
N PRO A 453 -18.33 49.27 8.43
CA PRO A 453 -18.98 50.40 7.78
C PRO A 453 -20.44 50.05 7.45
N GLY A 454 -21.36 50.62 8.23
CA GLY A 454 -22.72 50.98 7.80
C GLY A 454 -22.76 52.47 7.53
N GLY A 455 -23.50 52.88 6.50
CA GLY A 455 -23.34 54.16 5.83
C GLY A 455 -23.79 55.43 6.57
N SER A 456 -23.18 56.51 6.09
CA SER A 456 -23.75 57.85 5.87
C SER A 456 -24.03 58.77 7.08
N ARG A 457 -23.54 60.02 6.90
CA ARG A 457 -23.94 61.29 7.53
C ARG A 457 -23.58 61.44 9.02
N SER A 458 -23.16 62.58 9.55
CA SER A 458 -22.70 63.88 9.06
C SER A 458 -22.34 64.69 10.31
N ARG A 459 -21.39 65.64 10.18
CA ARG A 459 -21.28 66.91 10.92
C ARG A 459 -20.72 66.93 12.35
N HIS A 460 -19.76 67.87 12.50
CA HIS A 460 -19.49 68.77 13.65
C HIS A 460 -19.08 68.11 14.98
N GLU A 461 -18.18 68.60 15.81
CA GLU A 461 -17.21 69.70 15.82
C GLU A 461 -16.37 69.50 17.10
N ALA A 462 -15.18 70.09 17.12
CA ALA A 462 -14.53 70.69 18.28
C ALA A 462 -14.24 69.87 19.58
N ALA A 463 -12.93 69.80 19.84
CA ALA A 463 -12.28 70.42 21.01
C ALA A 463 -12.03 69.60 22.30
N ARG A 464 -10.72 69.49 22.55
CA ARG A 464 -9.97 69.89 23.76
C ARG A 464 -9.92 68.96 24.98
N GLN A 465 -8.65 68.68 25.28
CA GLN A 465 -7.95 68.83 26.57
C GLN A 465 -8.30 67.86 27.71
N GLY A 466 -7.33 66.99 27.98
CA GLY A 466 -6.45 67.13 29.14
C GLY A 466 -6.91 66.53 30.47
N GLY A 467 -5.96 65.98 31.22
CA GLY A 467 -6.05 65.91 32.68
C GLY A 467 -5.70 64.55 33.27
N ALA A 468 -4.60 64.53 34.02
CA ALA A 468 -4.02 63.41 34.74
C ALA A 468 -4.74 63.04 36.06
N GLY A 469 -4.30 61.92 36.66
CA GLY A 469 -4.44 61.55 38.08
C GLY A 469 -5.58 60.55 38.34
N GLY A 470 -5.47 59.49 39.15
CA GLY A 470 -4.48 59.07 40.15
C GLY A 470 -5.24 58.34 41.28
N GLY A 471 -4.74 57.19 41.75
CA GLY A 471 -5.19 56.46 42.97
C GLY A 471 -6.40 55.53 42.78
N SER A 472 -6.69 54.52 43.61
CA SER A 472 -6.00 53.80 44.69
C SER A 472 -6.93 52.65 45.14
N CYS A 473 -6.37 51.56 45.67
CA CYS A 473 -6.90 50.60 46.66
C CYS A 473 -8.35 50.03 46.56
N HIS A 474 -8.48 48.70 46.51
CA HIS A 474 -8.75 47.86 47.71
C HIS A 474 -8.88 46.34 47.40
N ASP A 475 -8.22 45.54 48.26
CA ASP A 475 -8.60 44.25 48.88
C ASP A 475 -9.05 43.00 48.08
N ARG A 476 -8.10 42.04 47.97
CA ARG A 476 -8.02 40.64 48.49
C ARG A 476 -9.26 39.95 49.13
N PRO A 477 -9.28 38.60 49.38
CA PRO A 477 -8.30 37.52 49.07
C PRO A 477 -8.91 36.14 48.62
N ALA A 478 -8.01 35.13 48.54
CA ALA A 478 -8.16 33.65 48.60
C ALA A 478 -8.13 32.91 47.24
N GLN A 479 -7.37 31.83 47.01
CA GLN A 479 -6.47 31.02 47.84
C GLN A 479 -5.55 30.15 46.92
N THR A 480 -4.25 30.10 47.26
CA THR A 480 -3.30 28.94 47.29
C THR A 480 -3.25 27.92 46.12
N ARG A 481 -2.14 27.89 45.34
CA ARG A 481 -0.88 27.07 45.45
C ARG A 481 -0.99 25.72 44.69
N LEU A 482 0.00 25.16 43.99
CA LEU A 482 1.48 25.20 44.10
C LEU A 482 2.11 24.73 42.77
N ARG A 483 3.18 25.42 42.31
CA ARG A 483 4.20 24.91 41.37
C ARG A 483 5.43 24.55 42.19
N GLN A 484 6.11 23.45 41.84
CA GLN A 484 7.47 23.15 42.31
C GLN A 484 8.44 23.15 41.14
N SER A 485 9.51 23.93 41.31
CA SER A 485 10.76 23.91 40.57
C SER A 485 11.83 23.27 41.47
N VAL A 486 12.80 22.57 40.89
CA VAL A 486 14.02 22.13 41.57
C VAL A 486 15.23 22.55 40.74
N ARG A 487 16.24 23.04 41.46
CA ARG A 487 17.45 23.72 41.00
C ARG A 487 18.58 22.74 40.66
N HIS A 488 19.52 23.23 39.87
CA HIS A 488 20.87 22.71 39.68
C HIS A 488 21.73 22.83 40.96
N GLU A 489 22.52 21.80 41.22
CA GLU A 489 23.84 21.86 41.84
C GLU A 489 24.81 21.08 40.95
N GLY A 490 26.03 21.59 40.80
CA GLY A 490 27.08 20.98 40.02
C GLY A 490 28.22 20.53 40.93
N ASP A 491 28.93 19.49 40.50
CA ASP A 491 30.29 19.23 40.93
C ASP A 491 31.14 18.74 39.75
N ARG A 492 32.38 19.22 39.73
CA ARG A 492 33.42 18.95 38.72
C ARG A 492 34.00 17.54 38.93
N LEU A 493 34.37 16.85 37.86
CA LEU A 493 35.70 16.25 37.67
C LEU A 493 35.88 15.68 36.24
N GLU A 494 36.97 16.16 35.64
CA GLU A 494 37.87 15.56 34.64
C GLU A 494 37.41 15.15 33.22
N ARG A 495 38.11 15.77 32.26
CA ARG A 495 38.17 15.41 30.84
C ARG A 495 38.95 14.11 30.66
N SER A 496 38.39 13.19 29.89
CA SER A 496 39.21 12.33 29.01
C SER A 496 38.46 12.07 27.70
N ASP A 497 39.14 12.38 26.59
CA ASP A 497 38.71 12.08 25.23
C ASP A 497 38.37 10.60 25.03
N ARG A 498 37.22 10.32 24.39
CA ARG A 498 37.04 9.28 23.35
C ARG A 498 35.62 9.37 22.75
N GLY A 499 35.56 9.06 21.46
CA GLY A 499 34.54 9.47 20.53
C GLY A 499 33.16 8.81 20.67
N ARG A 500 32.20 9.49 20.03
CA ARG A 500 30.77 9.21 19.98
C ARG A 500 30.45 7.91 19.23
N ALA A 501 29.68 7.04 19.87
CA ALA A 501 28.68 6.19 19.23
C ALA A 501 27.36 6.46 19.96
N CYS A 502 26.37 7.05 19.27
CA CYS A 502 25.05 7.32 19.84
C CYS A 502 24.11 6.22 19.31
N ALA A 503 24.09 5.08 19.99
CA ALA A 503 23.03 4.10 19.83
C ALA A 503 21.88 4.49 20.76
N GLN A 504 20.72 4.84 20.21
CA GLN A 504 19.51 5.03 20.99
C GLN A 504 18.93 3.65 21.32
N GLN A 505 19.32 3.09 22.46
CA GLN A 505 18.62 1.96 23.07
C GLN A 505 17.25 2.42 23.58
N TRP A 506 16.19 1.88 23.00
CA TRP A 506 14.87 1.85 23.65
C TRP A 506 14.80 0.62 24.56
N THR A 507 15.01 0.82 25.85
CA THR A 507 14.70 -0.20 26.86
C THR A 507 13.21 -0.17 27.18
N ALA A 508 12.47 -1.20 26.76
CA ALA A 508 11.11 -1.43 27.20
C ALA A 508 11.13 -2.03 28.63
N SER A 509 10.78 -1.22 29.63
CA SER A 509 10.43 -1.69 30.97
C SER A 509 8.93 -1.88 31.06
N GLY A 510 8.44 -3.12 31.17
CA GLY A 510 6.99 -3.37 31.18
C GLY A 510 6.55 -4.79 31.51
N ARG A 511 6.91 -5.27 32.71
CA ARG A 511 6.22 -6.26 33.58
C ARG A 511 5.69 -7.57 32.97
N ASP A 512 6.36 -8.63 33.43
CA ASP A 512 5.91 -10.02 33.51
C ASP A 512 4.46 -10.19 33.99
N HIS A 513 3.69 -10.99 33.25
CA HIS A 513 2.71 -11.94 33.80
C HIS A 513 2.46 -13.09 32.81
N ALA A 514 3.25 -14.17 32.93
CA ALA A 514 2.80 -15.51 32.58
C ALA A 514 3.68 -16.55 33.30
N ARG A 515 3.08 -17.33 34.20
CA ARG A 515 3.72 -18.49 34.85
C ARG A 515 3.95 -19.61 33.82
N PRO A 516 5.07 -20.36 33.87
CA PRO A 516 5.29 -21.48 32.98
C PRO A 516 4.58 -22.76 33.48
N VAL A 517 3.95 -23.47 32.54
CA VAL A 517 3.49 -24.85 32.72
C VAL A 517 4.69 -25.78 32.52
N VAL A 518 4.91 -26.63 33.52
CA VAL A 518 5.97 -27.65 33.57
C VAL A 518 5.64 -28.83 32.67
N GLY A 519 6.63 -29.29 31.91
CA GLY A 519 6.77 -30.69 31.52
C GLY A 519 6.79 -30.96 30.02
N GLN A 520 7.97 -31.20 29.44
CA GLN A 520 8.45 -32.55 29.11
C GLN A 520 9.89 -32.48 28.58
N ARG A 521 10.56 -33.63 28.64
CA ARG A 521 12.02 -33.83 28.68
C ARG A 521 12.68 -33.72 27.31
N GLU A 522 13.83 -33.06 27.23
CA GLU A 522 14.84 -33.29 26.19
C GLU A 522 15.70 -34.52 26.56
N PRO A 523 16.15 -35.32 25.58
CA PRO A 523 17.30 -36.20 25.76
C PRO A 523 18.59 -35.49 25.31
N SER A 524 19.54 -35.46 26.25
CA SER A 524 20.94 -35.08 26.12
C SER A 524 21.71 -35.91 25.09
N LEU A 525 22.46 -35.25 24.20
CA LEU A 525 23.52 -35.87 23.42
C LEU A 525 24.87 -35.32 23.90
N HIS A 526 25.70 -36.22 24.44
CA HIS A 526 27.13 -36.00 24.67
C HIS A 526 27.91 -36.11 23.35
N PRO A 527 29.05 -35.41 23.21
CA PRO A 527 29.94 -35.57 22.06
C PRO A 527 30.83 -36.81 22.24
N ALA A 528 31.04 -37.54 21.15
CA ALA A 528 32.09 -38.56 21.06
C ALA A 528 33.19 -38.02 20.14
N ASP A 529 34.39 -37.88 20.70
CA ASP A 529 35.66 -37.80 19.99
C ASP A 529 36.02 -39.17 19.36
N SER A 530 36.91 -39.10 18.36
CA SER A 530 37.79 -40.14 17.77
C SER A 530 37.39 -40.73 16.40
N GLU A 531 37.92 -40.18 15.31
CA GLU A 531 39.12 -40.66 14.56
C GLU A 531 39.44 -39.73 13.37
#